data_AF-A0A4V4KXP7-F1
#
_entry.id   AF-A0A4V4KXP7-F1
#
_cell.length_a   1.000
_cell.length_b   1.000
_cell.length_c   1.000
_cell.angle_alpha   90.00
_cell.angle_beta   90.00
_cell.angle_gamma   90.00
#
_symmetry.space_group_name_H-M   'P 1'
#
loop_
_entity.id
_entity.type
_entity.pdbx_description
1 polymer ?
#
loop_
_entity_poly.entity_id
_entity_poly.type
_entity_poly.pdbx_seq_one_letter_code
_entity_poly.pdbx_strand_id
1 'polypeptide(L)'
;MLAIKKSEKSTSCVANVLPCRIQHNGPVNATTRHWTPESSSDGQTNTAYFRGRKLNGKTVNLPEGYRGAILQKTNTILPPTITPSTSTSLEDEEEEDQKSSPLRDLVAG
;
A
#
# COMPACT_ATOMS: atom_id res chain seq x y z
N MET A 1 -5.46 -10.54 -9.13
CA MET A 1 -5.21 -10.56 -7.66
C MET A 1 -4.55 -9.26 -7.25
N LEU A 2 -4.74 -8.80 -6.01
CA LEU A 2 -4.04 -7.63 -5.45
C LEU A 2 -2.87 -8.10 -4.59
N ALA A 3 -1.79 -7.32 -4.58
CA ALA A 3 -0.62 -7.57 -3.75
C ALA A 3 -0.25 -6.33 -2.94
N ILE A 4 0.29 -6.55 -1.75
CA ILE A 4 0.71 -5.47 -0.83
C ILE A 4 2.24 -5.40 -0.87
N LYS A 5 2.78 -4.25 -1.26
CA LYS A 5 4.21 -3.94 -1.15
C LYS A 5 4.41 -2.86 -0.09
N LYS A 6 5.39 -3.05 0.80
CA LYS A 6 5.77 -2.03 1.79
C LYS A 6 6.34 -0.80 1.06
N SER A 7 5.85 0.38 1.42
CA SER A 7 6.43 1.66 0.96
C SER A 7 7.76 1.92 1.68
N GLU A 8 8.74 2.48 0.96
CA GLU A 8 10.00 2.97 1.56
C GLU A 8 9.76 4.13 2.53
N LYS A 9 8.69 4.91 2.28
CA LYS A 9 8.23 5.98 3.15
C LYS A 9 7.11 5.44 4.03
N SER A 10 7.39 5.25 5.32
CA SER A 10 6.38 4.97 6.34
C SER A 10 6.34 6.11 7.35
N THR A 11 5.19 6.76 7.47
CA THR A 11 4.93 7.76 8.51
C THR A 11 3.93 7.18 9.50
N SER A 12 4.13 7.44 10.79
CA SER A 12 3.07 7.22 11.77
C SER A 12 1.90 8.17 11.48
N CYS A 13 0.69 7.71 11.77
CA CYS A 13 -0.52 8.51 11.60
C CYS A 13 -1.52 8.17 12.69
N VAL A 14 -2.43 9.10 12.99
CA VAL A 14 -3.55 8.89 13.90
C VAL A 14 -4.83 8.77 13.07
N ALA A 15 -5.53 7.65 13.21
CA ALA A 15 -6.82 7.43 12.55
C ALA A 15 -7.96 7.83 13.49
N ASN A 16 -8.86 8.69 13.00
CA ASN A 16 -10.05 9.14 13.74
C ASN A 16 -11.31 8.70 13.00
N VAL A 17 -12.19 7.97 13.68
CA VAL A 17 -13.50 7.57 13.14
C VAL A 17 -14.54 8.58 13.60
N LEU A 18 -15.20 9.26 12.66
CA LEU A 18 -16.19 10.29 12.95
C LEU A 18 -17.62 9.72 12.87
N PRO A 19 -18.55 10.17 13.73
CA PRO A 19 -19.96 9.77 13.69
C PRO A 19 -20.74 10.54 12.60
N CYS A 20 -20.13 10.76 11.45
CA CYS A 20 -20.74 11.43 10.31
C CYS A 20 -20.04 11.04 9.00
N ARG A 21 -20.72 11.27 7.88
CA ARG A 21 -20.16 11.06 6.55
C ARG A 21 -19.59 12.37 6.01
N ILE A 22 -18.34 12.32 5.56
CA ILE A 22 -17.71 13.40 4.79
C ILE A 22 -17.67 12.93 3.34
N GLN A 23 -18.26 13.70 2.42
CA GLN A 23 -18.30 13.35 1.00
C GLN A 23 -16.94 13.53 0.31
N HIS A 24 -16.16 14.51 0.78
CA HIS A 24 -14.80 14.74 0.30
C HIS A 24 -13.83 13.66 0.81
N ASN A 25 -13.06 13.08 -0.09
CA ASN A 25 -12.09 12.00 0.17
C ASN A 25 -10.64 12.40 -0.18
N GLY A 26 -10.39 13.69 -0.44
CA GLY A 26 -9.07 14.22 -0.74
C GLY A 26 -8.32 14.73 0.50
N PRO A 27 -7.06 15.14 0.33
CA PRO A 27 -6.31 15.80 1.38
C PRO A 27 -7.02 17.07 1.84
N VAL A 28 -7.10 17.26 3.15
CA VAL A 28 -7.61 18.48 3.76
C VAL A 28 -6.56 19.03 4.70
N ASN A 29 -6.44 20.36 4.72
CA ASN A 29 -5.66 21.05 5.73
C ASN A 29 -6.42 21.00 7.06
N ALA A 30 -6.37 19.84 7.71
CA ALA A 30 -6.86 19.60 9.07
C ALA A 30 -5.89 20.20 10.10
N THR A 31 -5.45 21.44 9.87
CA THR A 31 -4.66 22.21 10.83
C THR A 31 -5.32 22.15 12.21
N THR A 32 -4.54 22.33 13.28
CA THR A 32 -5.03 22.40 14.67
C THR A 32 -6.19 23.38 14.88
N ARG A 33 -6.41 24.34 13.98
CA ARG A 33 -7.61 25.18 13.99
C ARG A 33 -8.93 24.42 13.84
N HIS A 34 -8.97 23.38 13.02
CA HIS A 34 -10.21 22.72 12.59
C HIS A 34 -10.41 21.33 13.19
N TRP A 35 -9.33 20.70 13.66
CA TRP A 35 -9.35 19.39 14.29
C TRP A 35 -8.22 19.28 15.31
N THR A 36 -8.57 19.34 16.60
CA THR A 36 -7.62 19.17 17.72
C THR A 36 -8.32 18.35 18.80
N PRO A 37 -8.17 17.01 18.77
CA PRO A 37 -8.59 16.17 19.87
C PRO A 37 -7.75 16.46 21.11
N GLU A 38 -8.40 16.69 22.24
CA GLU A 38 -7.75 16.90 23.54
C GLU A 38 -8.09 15.72 24.46
N SER A 39 -7.08 15.13 25.08
CA SER A 39 -7.26 14.09 26.08
C SER A 39 -7.61 14.70 27.43
N SER A 40 -8.59 14.12 28.11
CA SER A 40 -8.89 14.45 29.50
C SER A 40 -7.77 14.00 30.44
N SER A 41 -7.78 14.52 31.66
CA SER A 41 -6.81 14.21 32.71
C SER A 41 -6.76 12.72 33.10
N ASP A 42 -7.86 11.99 32.89
CA ASP A 42 -7.95 10.54 33.11
C ASP A 42 -7.38 9.70 31.94
N GLY A 43 -7.01 10.34 30.83
CA GLY A 43 -6.47 9.70 29.62
C GLY A 43 -7.44 8.77 28.89
N GLN A 44 -8.70 8.66 29.33
CA GLN A 44 -9.67 7.72 28.77
C GLN A 44 -10.63 8.36 27.79
N THR A 45 -10.91 9.66 27.96
CA THR A 45 -11.82 10.39 27.07
C THR A 45 -11.07 11.41 26.25
N ASN A 46 -11.46 11.55 24.99
CA ASN A 46 -10.95 12.57 24.10
C ASN A 46 -12.11 13.47 23.67
N THR A 47 -11.95 14.78 23.79
CA THR A 47 -12.94 15.73 23.29
C THR A 47 -12.40 16.39 22.03
N ALA A 48 -13.24 16.50 21.01
CA ALA A 48 -12.93 17.28 19.80
C ALA A 48 -14.17 18.05 19.36
N TYR A 49 -13.98 19.08 18.53
CA TYR A 49 -15.08 19.81 17.91
C TYR A 49 -14.98 19.71 16.40
N PHE A 50 -16.08 19.34 15.76
CA PHE A 50 -16.16 19.28 14.30
C PHE A 50 -17.43 19.97 13.83
N ARG A 51 -17.29 21.01 12.99
CA ARG A 51 -18.41 21.80 12.46
C ARG A 51 -19.38 22.31 13.55
N GLY A 52 -18.83 22.79 14.66
CA GLY A 52 -19.61 23.32 15.79
C GLY A 52 -20.25 22.26 16.70
N ARG A 53 -19.99 20.97 16.46
CA ARG A 53 -20.52 19.87 17.29
C ARG A 53 -19.41 19.29 18.17
N LYS A 54 -19.69 19.16 19.46
CA LYS A 54 -18.82 18.46 20.40
C LYS A 54 -18.86 16.95 20.11
N LEU A 55 -17.69 16.35 20.00
CA LEU A 55 -17.48 14.91 19.87
C LEU A 55 -16.78 14.41 21.12
N ASN A 56 -17.35 13.37 21.75
CA ASN A 56 -16.70 12.63 22.83
C ASN A 56 -16.23 11.30 22.25
N GLY A 57 -14.92 11.09 22.23
CA GLY A 57 -14.28 9.89 21.72
C GLY A 57 -13.50 9.17 22.81
N LYS A 58 -13.02 7.98 22.45
CA LYS A 58 -12.12 7.15 23.25
C LYS A 58 -11.07 6.54 22.32
N THR A 59 -9.86 6.36 22.82
CA THR A 59 -8.81 5.62 22.10
C THR A 59 -9.13 4.12 22.11
N VAL A 60 -9.15 3.51 20.93
CA VAL A 60 -9.34 2.06 20.77
C VAL A 60 -8.03 1.46 20.28
N ASN A 61 -7.45 0.58 21.10
CA ASN A 61 -6.23 -0.13 20.75
C ASN A 61 -6.55 -1.29 19.81
N LEU A 62 -5.59 -1.60 18.92
CA LEU A 62 -5.69 -2.81 18.11
C LEU A 62 -5.53 -4.06 19.00
N PRO A 63 -6.23 -5.16 18.70
CA PRO A 63 -6.05 -6.42 19.41
C PRO A 63 -4.63 -6.97 19.27
N GLU A 64 -4.23 -7.82 20.21
CA GLU A 64 -2.92 -8.48 20.19
C GLU A 64 -2.74 -9.33 18.92
N GLY A 65 -1.53 -9.29 18.34
CA GLY A 65 -1.21 -9.97 17.09
C GLY A 65 -1.65 -9.21 15.82
N TYR A 66 -2.36 -8.09 15.94
CA TYR A 66 -2.78 -7.27 14.81
C TYR A 66 -1.93 -6.01 14.66
N ARG A 67 -1.82 -5.53 13.42
CA ARG A 67 -1.17 -4.24 13.09
C ARG A 67 -2.06 -3.41 12.17
N GLY A 68 -2.01 -2.09 12.34
CA GLY A 68 -2.65 -1.15 11.42
C GLY A 68 -1.78 -0.92 10.19
N ALA A 69 -2.42 -0.79 9.03
CA ALA A 69 -1.75 -0.39 7.79
C ALA A 69 -2.66 0.54 6.99
N ILE A 70 -2.09 1.63 6.46
CA ILE A 70 -2.74 2.47 5.44
C ILE A 70 -2.22 2.01 4.08
N LEU A 71 -3.13 1.62 3.20
CA LEU A 71 -2.82 1.16 1.86
C LEU A 71 -3.24 2.22 0.85
N GLN A 72 -2.34 2.53 -0.07
CA GLN A 72 -2.66 3.33 -1.25
C GLN A 72 -2.66 2.39 -2.46
N LYS A 73 -3.73 2.43 -3.25
CA LYS A 73 -3.78 1.69 -4.52
C LYS A 73 -2.71 2.24 -5.46
N THR A 74 -1.89 1.35 -6.01
CA THR A 74 -0.89 1.67 -7.02
C THR A 74 -1.25 0.97 -8.34
N ASN A 75 -0.69 1.47 -9.44
CA ASN A 75 -0.80 0.84 -10.76
C ASN A 75 0.40 -0.09 -11.04
N THR A 76 1.20 -0.40 -10.03
CA THR A 76 2.39 -1.24 -10.17
C THR A 76 1.98 -2.71 -10.22
N ILE A 77 2.39 -3.40 -11.28
CA ILE A 77 2.25 -4.84 -11.41
C ILE A 77 3.50 -5.46 -10.78
N LEU A 78 3.31 -6.33 -9.79
CA LEU A 78 4.42 -7.10 -9.24
C LEU A 78 4.68 -8.31 -10.15
N PRO A 79 5.94 -8.69 -10.40
CA PRO A 79 6.24 -9.92 -11.10
C PRO A 79 5.66 -11.12 -10.32
N PRO A 80 5.26 -12.21 -11.01
CA PRO A 80 4.80 -13.41 -10.33
C PRO A 80 5.90 -13.93 -9.42
N THR A 81 5.59 -14.12 -8.14
CA THR A 81 6.50 -14.77 -7.18
C THR A 81 6.60 -16.24 -7.58
N ILE A 82 7.67 -16.61 -8.29
CA ILE A 82 8.03 -18.01 -8.48
C ILE A 82 8.57 -18.52 -7.14
N THR A 83 7.73 -19.22 -6.38
CA THR A 83 8.18 -19.95 -5.18
C THR A 83 8.94 -21.19 -5.62
N PRO A 84 10.23 -21.37 -5.26
CA PRO A 84 10.99 -22.58 -5.55
C PRO A 84 10.56 -23.69 -4.59
N SER A 85 9.36 -24.22 -4.78
CA SER A 85 8.90 -25.45 -4.14
C SER A 85 7.78 -26.09 -4.96
N THR A 86 8.04 -26.33 -6.24
CA THR A 86 7.43 -27.44 -6.98
C THR A 86 8.44 -27.81 -8.06
N SER A 87 9.26 -28.81 -7.75
CA SER A 87 10.00 -29.57 -8.74
C SER A 87 8.99 -30.22 -9.67
N THR A 88 8.77 -29.62 -10.82
CA THR A 88 8.30 -30.36 -12.00
C THR A 88 9.27 -29.99 -13.10
N SER A 89 10.23 -30.89 -13.31
CA SER A 89 11.06 -30.92 -14.50
C SER A 89 10.14 -30.86 -15.71
N LEU A 90 10.22 -29.76 -16.45
CA LEU A 90 9.86 -29.76 -17.85
C LEU A 90 11.21 -29.63 -18.55
N GLU A 91 11.68 -30.78 -19.01
CA GLU A 91 12.73 -30.91 -20.00
C GLU A 91 12.22 -30.18 -21.25
N ASP A 92 12.67 -28.95 -21.49
CA ASP A 92 12.57 -28.38 -22.82
C ASP A 92 13.68 -29.05 -23.63
N GLU A 93 13.25 -29.95 -24.52
CA GLU A 93 14.11 -30.61 -25.48
C GLU A 93 14.82 -29.55 -26.35
N GLU A 94 16.14 -29.71 -26.43
CA GLU A 94 17.01 -28.96 -27.32
C GLU A 94 16.66 -29.31 -28.78
N GLU A 95 16.00 -28.41 -29.51
CA GLU A 95 16.07 -28.47 -30.98
C GLU A 95 17.44 -27.93 -31.42
N GLU A 96 18.37 -28.87 -31.63
CA GLU A 96 19.52 -28.70 -32.51
C GLU A 96 19.04 -28.36 -33.92
N ASP A 97 19.30 -27.13 -34.38
CA ASP A 97 19.36 -26.85 -35.81
C ASP A 97 20.74 -26.29 -36.18
N GLN A 98 21.67 -27.22 -36.41
CA GLN A 98 22.88 -26.94 -37.16
C GLN A 98 22.55 -26.80 -38.65
N LYS A 99 22.68 -25.60 -39.21
CA LYS A 99 23.10 -25.47 -40.61
C LYS A 99 23.86 -24.18 -40.91
N SER A 100 25.18 -24.35 -40.93
CA SER A 100 26.19 -23.71 -41.78
C SER A 100 25.85 -22.40 -42.50
N SER A 101 26.64 -21.37 -42.19
CA SER A 101 26.86 -20.22 -43.07
C SER A 101 27.54 -20.63 -44.39
N PRO A 102 27.42 -19.78 -45.42
CA PRO A 102 28.65 -19.34 -46.05
C PRO A 102 28.77 -17.82 -46.19
N LEU A 103 30.03 -17.41 -46.03
CA LEU A 103 30.69 -16.15 -46.36
C LEU A 103 30.18 -15.40 -47.61
N ARG A 104 30.16 -14.07 -47.44
CA ARG A 104 30.58 -12.99 -48.36
C ARG A 104 29.82 -12.81 -49.68
N ASP A 105 29.26 -11.60 -49.84
CA ASP A 105 29.70 -10.76 -50.95
C ASP A 105 29.70 -9.27 -50.60
N LEU A 106 30.80 -8.66 -51.00
CA LEU A 106 31.17 -7.25 -50.97
C LEU A 106 30.78 -6.67 -52.32
N VAL A 107 29.84 -5.71 -52.41
CA VAL A 107 29.81 -4.78 -53.54
C VAL A 107 29.32 -3.41 -53.08
N ALA A 108 30.21 -2.44 -53.21
CA ALA A 108 29.89 -1.02 -53.28
C ALA A 108 29.30 -0.69 -54.66
N GLY A 109 28.28 0.17 -54.68
CA GLY A 109 27.76 0.85 -55.86
C GLY A 109 27.27 2.22 -55.48
#